data_AF-I4YFS5-F1
#
_entry.id   AF-I4YFS5-F1
#
_cell.length_a   1.000
_cell.length_b   1.000
_cell.length_c   1.000
_cell.angle_alpha   90.00
_cell.angle_beta   90.00
_cell.angle_gamma   90.00
#
_symmetry.space_group_name_H-M   'P 1'
#
loop_
_entity.id
_entity.type
_entity.pdbx_description
1 polymer ?
#
loop_
_entity_poly.entity_id
_entity_poly.type
_entity_poly.pdbx_seq_one_letter_code
_entity_poly.pdbx_strand_id
1 'polypeptide(L)'
;MTRSEGDFVTCVKLPPGHHRIVFVVDNNWRVSDDLQTATDDDGLMVNYVEVPKIGDKMEHSKEVNNTRIITPQQDNFIDLSHQDPTLAHEYTSDIPQMLINYANLESSPPSSPQASNIPLPEPPMLPRQLERVVLNTQPPQLASSSSNPVPHGGTLDDNSVLPIPNHVTLRHLTASAIRGGVLAVGTTTRYRRKFISTVYYTSID
;
A
#
# COMPACT_ATOMS: atom_id res chain seq x y z
N MET A 1 -11.21 -27.41 8.62
CA MET A 1 -10.15 -27.30 9.63
C MET A 1 -10.40 -28.34 10.71
N THR A 2 -9.34 -28.98 11.18
CA THR A 2 -9.37 -29.91 12.32
C THR A 2 -8.97 -29.13 13.58
N ARG A 3 -9.71 -29.34 14.67
CA ARG A 3 -9.43 -28.67 15.96
C ARG A 3 -8.52 -29.56 16.82
N SER A 4 -7.50 -28.98 17.44
CA SER A 4 -6.58 -29.67 18.37
C SER A 4 -6.20 -28.76 19.53
N GLU A 5 -6.52 -29.13 20.78
CA GLU A 5 -6.07 -28.55 22.07
C GLU A 5 -5.96 -27.00 22.23
N GLY A 6 -6.47 -26.20 21.29
CA GLY A 6 -6.33 -24.74 21.28
C GLY A 6 -6.27 -24.15 19.86
N ASP A 7 -5.86 -24.97 18.89
CA ASP A 7 -5.59 -24.55 17.52
C ASP A 7 -6.58 -25.14 16.51
N PHE A 8 -6.69 -24.46 15.37
CA PHE A 8 -7.39 -24.93 14.18
C PHE A 8 -6.39 -25.07 13.04
N VAL A 9 -6.27 -26.27 12.49
CA VAL A 9 -5.27 -26.60 11.47
C VAL A 9 -5.94 -27.16 10.22
N THR A 10 -5.38 -26.85 9.05
CA THR A 10 -5.73 -27.50 7.79
C THR A 10 -4.52 -27.52 6.86
N CYS A 11 -4.41 -28.54 6.02
CA CYS A 11 -3.36 -28.60 5.00
C CYS A 11 -3.98 -28.35 3.63
N VAL A 12 -3.49 -27.33 2.93
CA VAL A 12 -3.90 -27.00 1.56
C VAL A 12 -2.66 -27.00 0.68
N LYS A 13 -2.70 -27.74 -0.44
CA LYS A 13 -1.62 -27.71 -1.43
C LYS A 13 -1.82 -26.49 -2.33
N LEU A 14 -0.83 -25.60 -2.35
CA LEU A 14 -0.85 -24.38 -3.15
C LEU A 14 0.25 -24.45 -4.22
N PRO A 15 -0.01 -23.99 -5.46
CA PRO A 15 1.04 -23.84 -6.46
C PRO A 15 2.03 -22.73 -6.06
N PRO A 16 3.26 -22.70 -6.60
CA PRO A 16 4.18 -21.59 -6.36
C PRO A 16 3.59 -20.24 -6.77
N GLY A 17 3.78 -19.22 -5.93
CA GLY A 17 3.29 -17.87 -6.15
C GLY A 17 2.72 -17.20 -4.90
N HIS A 18 2.04 -16.09 -5.13
CA HIS A 18 1.45 -15.22 -4.13
C HIS A 18 0.02 -15.67 -3.78
N HIS A 19 -0.25 -16.04 -2.53
CA HIS A 19 -1.58 -16.49 -2.07
C HIS A 19 -2.15 -15.59 -0.99
N ARG A 20 -3.45 -15.27 -1.12
CA ARG A 20 -4.22 -14.48 -0.16
C ARG A 20 -5.10 -15.41 0.67
N ILE A 21 -5.15 -15.20 1.98
CA ILE A 21 -5.85 -16.06 2.93
C ILE A 21 -6.65 -15.18 3.90
N VAL A 22 -7.86 -15.63 4.22
CA VAL A 22 -8.74 -15.06 5.24
C VAL A 22 -9.29 -16.19 6.12
N PHE A 23 -9.45 -15.91 7.41
CA PHE A 23 -10.02 -16.85 8.37
C PHE A 23 -11.48 -16.50 8.60
N VAL A 24 -12.37 -17.48 8.53
CA VAL A 24 -13.76 -17.31 8.93
C VAL A 24 -13.92 -17.97 10.30
N VAL A 25 -14.04 -17.14 11.34
CA VAL A 25 -14.20 -17.57 12.75
C VAL A 25 -15.55 -17.06 13.24
N ASP A 26 -16.43 -17.97 13.67
CA ASP A 26 -17.80 -17.65 14.10
C ASP A 26 -18.58 -16.82 13.07
N ASN A 27 -18.51 -17.24 11.79
CA ASN A 27 -19.10 -16.55 10.64
C ASN A 27 -18.58 -15.13 10.38
N ASN A 28 -17.52 -14.70 11.08
CA ASN A 28 -16.88 -13.40 10.89
C ASN A 28 -15.54 -13.57 10.19
N TRP A 29 -15.27 -12.67 9.24
CA TRP A 29 -13.99 -12.59 8.55
C TRP A 29 -12.94 -12.00 9.48
N ARG A 30 -11.80 -12.68 9.60
CA ARG A 30 -10.68 -12.29 10.44
C ARG A 30 -9.37 -12.48 9.69
N VAL A 31 -8.40 -11.69 10.13
CA VAL A 31 -7.01 -11.74 9.71
C VAL A 31 -6.21 -12.17 10.94
N SER A 32 -5.26 -13.07 10.77
CA SER A 32 -4.35 -13.50 11.84
C SER A 32 -3.28 -12.45 12.08
N ASP A 33 -2.99 -12.18 13.35
CA ASP A 33 -1.90 -11.29 13.78
C ASP A 33 -0.52 -11.95 13.60
N ASP A 34 -0.48 -13.29 13.46
CA ASP A 34 0.76 -14.08 13.34
C ASP A 34 1.24 -14.23 11.89
N LEU A 35 0.44 -13.78 10.91
CA LEU A 35 0.76 -13.89 9.49
C LEU A 35 0.89 -12.51 8.87
N GLN A 36 1.74 -12.41 7.85
CA GLN A 36 1.87 -11.18 7.07
C GLN A 36 0.51 -10.75 6.54
N THR A 37 0.28 -9.44 6.51
CA THR A 37 -0.95 -8.84 6.02
C THR A 37 -0.69 -8.01 4.78
N ALA A 38 -1.65 -8.05 3.87
CA ALA A 38 -1.65 -7.25 2.66
C ALA A 38 -3.07 -6.77 2.35
N THR A 39 -3.16 -5.87 1.39
CA THR A 39 -4.44 -5.37 0.89
C THR A 39 -4.71 -5.98 -0.48
N ASP A 40 -5.86 -6.65 -0.61
CA ASP A 40 -6.34 -7.17 -1.89
C ASP A 40 -6.65 -6.02 -2.88
N ASP A 41 -6.79 -6.35 -4.16
CA ASP A 41 -7.29 -5.47 -5.22
C ASP A 41 -8.63 -4.82 -4.84
N ASP A 42 -9.48 -5.49 -4.06
CA ASP A 42 -10.75 -4.94 -3.56
C ASP A 42 -10.60 -4.08 -2.29
N GLY A 43 -9.38 -3.89 -1.78
CA GLY A 43 -9.13 -3.09 -0.58
C GLY A 43 -9.38 -3.79 0.75
N LEU A 44 -9.69 -5.08 0.71
CA LEU A 44 -9.86 -5.90 1.90
C LEU A 44 -8.50 -6.28 2.49
N MET A 45 -8.40 -6.18 3.81
CA MET A 45 -7.23 -6.66 4.54
C MET A 45 -7.26 -8.19 4.58
N VAL A 46 -6.19 -8.82 4.13
CA VAL A 46 -6.04 -10.27 4.05
C VAL A 46 -4.68 -10.67 4.60
N ASN A 47 -4.52 -11.92 5.04
CA ASN A 47 -3.20 -12.47 5.23
C ASN A 47 -2.62 -12.89 3.87
N TYR A 48 -1.29 -12.86 3.77
CA TYR A 48 -0.56 -13.20 2.57
C TYR A 48 0.52 -14.24 2.86
N VAL A 49 0.69 -15.21 1.96
CA VAL A 49 1.73 -16.24 2.02
C VAL A 49 2.37 -16.41 0.65
N GLU A 50 3.70 -16.47 0.62
CA GLU A 50 4.47 -16.80 -0.58
C GLU A 50 4.82 -18.28 -0.61
N VAL A 51 4.52 -18.95 -1.73
CA VAL A 51 4.93 -20.34 -1.96
C VAL A 51 6.07 -20.30 -2.98
N PRO A 52 7.31 -20.66 -2.59
CA PRO A 52 8.46 -20.59 -3.48
C PRO A 52 8.38 -21.62 -4.62
N LYS A 53 9.09 -21.35 -5.73
CA LYS A 53 9.22 -22.32 -6.83
C LYS A 53 10.23 -23.40 -6.45
N ILE A 54 9.95 -24.64 -6.83
CA ILE A 54 10.91 -25.74 -6.70
C ILE A 54 12.17 -25.41 -7.51
N GLY A 55 13.28 -25.18 -6.82
CA GLY A 55 14.58 -24.86 -7.43
C GLY A 55 15.18 -23.51 -7.01
N ASP A 56 14.37 -22.59 -6.47
CA ASP A 56 14.88 -21.39 -5.83
C ASP A 56 15.55 -21.83 -4.51
N LYS A 57 16.87 -21.64 -4.41
CA LYS A 57 17.59 -21.90 -3.17
C LYS A 57 17.00 -20.99 -2.10
N MET A 58 16.35 -21.58 -1.09
CA MET A 58 15.95 -20.90 0.13
C MET A 58 17.20 -20.34 0.84
N GLU A 59 17.48 -19.05 0.65
CA GLU A 59 18.24 -18.24 1.62
C GLU A 59 17.30 -17.55 2.63
N HIS A 60 16.10 -18.10 2.85
CA HIS A 60 15.14 -17.54 3.82
C HIS A 60 14.55 -18.57 4.79
N SER A 61 15.29 -19.65 5.06
CA SER A 61 14.85 -20.67 6.01
C SER A 61 15.80 -20.84 7.17
N LYS A 62 15.92 -19.81 8.03
CA LYS A 62 16.11 -19.94 9.49
C LYS A 62 15.71 -18.62 10.18
N GLU A 63 14.43 -18.45 10.49
CA GLU A 63 13.99 -17.74 11.72
C GLU A 63 12.47 -17.85 11.90
N VAL A 64 12.04 -19.04 12.35
CA VAL A 64 10.92 -19.12 13.29
C VAL A 64 11.55 -19.35 14.65
N ASN A 65 11.97 -18.27 15.30
CA ASN A 65 12.30 -18.27 16.72
C ASN A 65 11.77 -16.98 17.33
N ASN A 66 10.79 -17.13 18.21
CA ASN A 66 10.26 -16.11 19.10
C ASN A 66 11.33 -15.61 20.09
N THR A 67 12.32 -14.85 19.62
CA THR A 67 13.32 -14.25 20.51
C THR A 67 13.58 -12.79 20.12
N ARG A 68 13.21 -11.88 21.02
CA ARG A 68 13.79 -10.53 21.06
C ARG A 68 15.31 -10.66 21.18
N ILE A 69 16.07 -10.42 20.10
CA ILE A 69 17.51 -10.12 20.18
C ILE A 69 17.83 -8.95 19.24
N ILE A 70 18.27 -7.88 19.89
CA ILE A 70 18.96 -6.73 19.31
C ILE A 70 20.36 -7.20 18.88
N THR A 71 20.68 -7.26 17.58
CA THR A 71 21.97 -6.82 16.96
C THR A 71 21.84 -6.90 15.41
N PRO A 72 22.48 -6.01 14.62
CA PRO A 72 22.05 -5.69 13.27
C PRO A 72 22.77 -6.54 12.23
N GLN A 73 21.99 -7.24 11.38
CA GLN A 73 22.43 -7.60 10.04
C GLN A 73 21.60 -6.82 9.03
N GLN A 74 22.33 -6.22 8.10
CA GLN A 74 21.96 -5.11 7.26
C GLN A 74 21.15 -5.60 6.05
N ASP A 75 20.00 -6.20 6.30
CA ASP A 75 19.00 -6.44 5.27
C ASP A 75 18.15 -5.17 5.14
N ASN A 76 18.26 -4.49 4.01
CA ASN A 76 17.48 -3.29 3.66
C ASN A 76 15.99 -3.64 3.39
N PHE A 77 15.34 -4.29 4.35
CA PHE A 77 13.89 -4.36 4.40
C PHE A 77 13.39 -3.07 5.06
N ILE A 78 12.76 -2.21 4.27
CA ILE A 78 12.10 -1.02 4.81
C ILE A 78 10.88 -1.54 5.59
N ASP A 79 11.00 -1.62 6.91
CA ASP A 79 9.89 -1.92 7.79
C ASP A 79 8.85 -0.79 7.69
N LEU A 80 7.76 -1.08 6.97
CA LEU A 80 6.61 -0.20 6.75
C LEU A 80 5.58 -0.31 7.88
N SER A 81 5.84 -1.10 8.93
CA SER A 81 5.02 -1.05 10.13
C SER A 81 5.15 0.35 10.75
N HIS A 82 4.03 0.92 11.19
CA HIS A 82 3.92 2.28 11.73
C HIS A 82 4.67 2.45 13.06
N GLN A 83 5.99 2.32 13.03
CA GLN A 83 6.87 2.75 14.10
C GLN A 83 7.44 4.08 13.65
N ASP A 84 6.97 5.19 14.23
CA ASP A 84 7.68 6.45 14.08
C ASP A 84 9.15 6.19 14.45
N PRO A 85 10.12 6.36 13.53
CA PRO A 85 11.51 6.08 13.82
C PRO A 85 12.09 7.25 14.61
N THR A 86 11.52 7.62 15.76
CA THR A 86 11.98 8.78 16.53
C THR A 86 13.28 8.54 17.30
N LEU A 87 14.04 7.48 17.02
CA LEU A 87 15.29 7.21 17.76
C LEU A 87 16.53 6.80 16.95
N ALA A 88 16.54 6.84 15.60
CA ALA A 88 17.78 6.44 14.89
C ALA A 88 18.10 7.12 13.55
N HIS A 89 17.25 8.01 13.01
CA HIS A 89 17.51 8.63 11.71
C HIS A 89 17.43 10.15 11.81
N GLU A 90 18.50 10.81 11.39
CA GLU A 90 18.57 12.27 11.29
C GLU A 90 18.21 12.69 9.86
N TYR A 91 17.36 13.71 9.73
CA TYR A 91 17.10 14.32 8.43
C TYR A 91 18.38 14.99 7.94
N THR A 92 18.79 14.67 6.72
CA THR A 92 19.91 15.33 6.05
C THR A 92 19.45 15.99 4.76
N SER A 93 20.13 17.08 4.41
CA SER A 93 20.04 17.72 3.10
C SER A 93 21.15 17.23 2.16
N ASP A 94 22.05 16.37 2.63
CA ASP A 94 23.15 15.81 1.84
C ASP A 94 22.59 14.82 0.82
N ILE A 95 22.79 15.14 -0.46
CA ILE A 95 22.39 14.26 -1.56
C ILE A 95 23.36 13.06 -1.60
N PRO A 96 22.87 11.81 -1.65
CA PRO A 96 23.72 10.64 -1.79
C PRO A 96 24.71 10.76 -2.97
N GLN A 97 25.99 10.45 -2.73
CA GLN A 97 27.07 10.57 -3.72
C GLN A 97 26.78 9.82 -5.02
N MET A 98 26.05 8.69 -4.95
CA MET A 98 25.62 7.93 -6.12
C MET A 98 24.73 8.74 -7.08
N LEU A 99 23.85 9.59 -6.54
CA LEU A 99 22.97 10.46 -7.34
C LEU A 99 23.75 11.63 -7.95
N ILE A 100 24.72 12.20 -7.21
CA ILE A 100 25.60 13.26 -7.72
C ILE A 100 26.46 12.72 -8.87
N ASN A 101 27.05 11.53 -8.70
CA ASN A 101 27.86 10.89 -9.74
C ASN A 101 27.05 10.60 -10.99
N TYR A 102 25.80 10.15 -10.83
CA TYR A 102 24.88 9.94 -11.96
C TYR A 102 24.60 11.24 -12.73
N ALA A 103 24.26 12.33 -12.04
CA ALA A 103 24.01 13.63 -12.66
C ALA A 103 25.23 14.18 -13.41
N ASN A 104 26.43 14.01 -12.85
CA ASN A 104 27.68 14.42 -13.50
C ASN A 104 27.98 13.60 -14.77
N LEU A 105 27.67 12.30 -14.75
CA LEU A 105 27.83 11.41 -15.90
C LEU A 105 26.92 11.81 -17.06
N GLU A 106 25.66 12.17 -16.76
CA GLU A 106 24.68 12.63 -17.76
C GLU A 106 25.12 13.95 -18.42
N SER A 107 25.86 14.80 -17.69
CA SER A 107 26.43 16.05 -18.22
C SER A 107 27.75 15.90 -18.99
N SER A 108 28.36 14.71 -19.00
CA SER A 108 29.67 14.45 -19.61
C SER A 108 29.55 14.07 -21.10
N PRO A 109 30.50 14.47 -21.96
CA PRO A 109 30.48 14.08 -23.37
C PRO A 109 30.62 12.55 -23.54
N PRO A 110 29.99 11.96 -24.58
CA PRO A 110 29.85 10.50 -24.76
C PRO A 110 31.14 9.72 -25.06
N SER A 111 32.32 10.36 -24.93
CA SER A 111 33.63 9.81 -25.32
C SER A 111 34.47 9.26 -24.16
N SER A 112 33.92 9.14 -22.94
CA SER A 112 34.62 8.55 -21.79
C SER A 112 34.20 7.09 -21.54
N PRO A 113 35.15 6.13 -21.44
CA PRO A 113 34.87 4.70 -21.25
C PRO A 113 34.39 4.33 -19.83
N GLN A 114 34.00 5.32 -19.01
CA GLN A 114 33.57 5.16 -17.62
C GLN A 114 32.06 5.30 -17.42
N ALA A 115 31.29 5.59 -18.49
CA ALA A 115 29.85 5.84 -18.42
C ALA A 115 28.98 4.61 -18.08
N SER A 116 29.57 3.42 -17.92
CA SER A 116 28.82 2.16 -18.06
C SER A 116 28.46 1.44 -16.75
N ASN A 117 28.76 1.93 -15.55
CA ASN A 117 28.68 1.03 -14.38
C ASN A 117 28.31 1.63 -13.02
N ILE A 118 27.42 2.62 -12.96
CA ILE A 118 26.74 2.97 -11.69
C ILE A 118 25.37 2.27 -11.70
N PRO A 119 25.22 1.06 -11.11
CA PRO A 119 23.92 0.41 -11.02
C PRO A 119 23.08 1.17 -9.98
N LEU A 120 22.17 2.01 -10.45
CA LEU A 120 21.07 2.50 -9.62
C LEU A 120 20.08 1.35 -9.44
N PRO A 121 19.51 1.16 -8.23
CA PRO A 121 18.41 0.22 -8.06
C PRO A 121 17.24 0.67 -8.93
N GLU A 122 16.53 -0.29 -9.52
CA GLU A 122 15.30 0.02 -10.26
C GLU A 122 14.27 0.61 -9.30
N PRO A 123 13.54 1.66 -9.72
CA PRO A 123 12.52 2.25 -8.89
C PRO A 123 11.42 1.21 -8.61
N PRO A 124 10.82 1.23 -7.41
CA PRO A 124 9.73 0.32 -7.09
C PRO A 124 8.57 0.52 -8.06
N MET A 125 7.90 -0.57 -8.42
CA MET A 125 6.70 -0.51 -9.25
C MET A 125 5.57 0.21 -8.53
N LEU A 126 4.78 0.99 -9.27
CA LEU A 126 3.59 1.65 -8.74
C LEU A 126 2.61 0.61 -8.19
N PRO A 127 2.25 0.66 -6.88
CA PRO A 127 1.22 -0.20 -6.35
C PRO A 127 -0.12 0.07 -7.05
N ARG A 128 -0.75 -0.98 -7.60
CA ARG A 128 -2.02 -0.88 -8.35
C ARG A 128 -3.14 -0.21 -7.56
N GLN A 129 -3.13 -0.34 -6.23
CA GLN A 129 -4.11 0.30 -5.35
C GLN A 129 -4.12 1.83 -5.50
N LEU A 130 -2.98 2.44 -5.85
CA LEU A 130 -2.86 3.90 -6.06
C LEU A 130 -3.41 4.36 -7.41
N GLU A 131 -3.72 3.45 -8.33
CA GLU A 131 -4.37 3.79 -9.61
C GLU A 131 -5.84 4.20 -9.40
N ARG A 132 -6.45 3.78 -8.27
CA ARG A 132 -7.84 4.07 -7.94
C ARG A 132 -7.94 5.27 -7.01
N VAL A 133 -8.34 6.40 -7.57
CA VAL A 133 -8.64 7.63 -6.83
C VAL A 133 -10.12 7.65 -6.42
N VAL A 134 -10.40 7.77 -5.12
CA VAL A 134 -11.77 7.79 -4.59
C VAL A 134 -12.65 8.88 -5.22
N LEU A 135 -12.06 10.03 -5.57
CA LEU A 135 -12.74 11.16 -6.21
C LEU A 135 -13.21 10.87 -7.65
N ASN A 136 -12.61 9.88 -8.31
CA ASN A 136 -13.02 9.46 -9.65
C ASN A 136 -14.08 8.35 -9.63
N THR A 137 -14.47 7.89 -8.44
CA THR A 137 -15.47 6.83 -8.32
C THR A 137 -16.85 7.43 -8.58
N GLN A 138 -17.62 6.79 -9.45
CA GLN A 138 -19.01 7.20 -9.65
C GLN A 138 -19.77 6.98 -8.33
N PRO A 139 -20.51 7.98 -7.83
CA PRO A 139 -21.34 7.76 -6.65
C PRO A 139 -22.31 6.60 -6.93
N PRO A 140 -22.63 5.77 -5.93
CA PRO A 140 -23.57 4.68 -6.11
C PRO A 140 -24.91 5.24 -6.55
N GLN A 141 -25.16 5.20 -7.86
CA GLN A 141 -26.48 5.38 -8.44
C GLN A 141 -27.27 4.17 -7.97
N LEU A 142 -27.96 4.28 -6.82
CA LEU A 142 -28.95 3.29 -6.42
C LEU A 142 -29.94 3.20 -7.57
N ALA A 143 -29.93 2.05 -8.26
CA ALA A 143 -30.79 1.77 -9.38
C ALA A 143 -32.23 2.21 -9.05
N SER A 144 -32.79 3.08 -9.89
CA SER A 144 -34.14 3.62 -9.81
C SER A 144 -35.23 2.57 -10.14
N SER A 145 -35.08 1.36 -9.60
CA SER A 145 -35.97 0.24 -9.85
C SER A 145 -36.22 -0.59 -8.59
N SER A 146 -36.82 -0.01 -7.55
CA SER A 146 -37.92 -0.68 -6.86
C SER A 146 -38.56 0.22 -5.80
N SER A 147 -39.89 0.11 -5.77
CA SER A 147 -40.85 0.80 -4.94
C SER A 147 -40.79 0.36 -3.47
N ASN A 148 -39.80 0.79 -2.68
CA ASN A 148 -39.88 0.70 -1.21
C ASN A 148 -39.00 1.76 -0.52
N PRO A 149 -39.58 2.73 0.22
CA PRO A 149 -38.79 3.69 0.98
C PRO A 149 -38.37 3.06 2.31
N VAL A 150 -37.05 2.82 2.47
CA VAL A 150 -36.46 2.47 3.78
C VAL A 150 -36.03 3.76 4.49
N PRO A 151 -36.36 3.98 5.77
CA PRO A 151 -36.01 5.18 6.50
C PRO A 151 -34.62 5.03 7.15
N HIS A 152 -33.55 5.20 6.40
CA HIS A 152 -32.21 5.36 6.98
C HIS A 152 -31.50 6.60 6.44
N GLY A 153 -31.96 7.77 6.90
CA GLY A 153 -31.09 8.85 7.40
C GLY A 153 -30.03 9.48 6.48
N GLY A 154 -30.14 9.37 5.16
CA GLY A 154 -29.33 10.15 4.21
C GLY A 154 -30.20 10.54 3.03
N THR A 155 -30.40 11.83 2.82
CA THR A 155 -31.07 12.36 1.63
C THR A 155 -30.36 11.83 0.38
N LEU A 156 -31.11 11.24 -0.54
CA LEU A 156 -30.60 10.52 -1.74
C LEU A 156 -29.84 11.42 -2.75
N ASP A 157 -29.66 12.70 -2.42
CA ASP A 157 -29.11 13.75 -3.30
C ASP A 157 -27.76 14.33 -2.80
N ASP A 158 -27.12 13.72 -1.80
CA ASP A 158 -25.87 14.23 -1.25
C ASP A 158 -24.64 13.80 -2.08
N ASN A 159 -24.29 14.62 -3.08
CA ASN A 159 -23.09 14.46 -3.91
C ASN A 159 -21.76 14.59 -3.14
N SER A 160 -21.77 14.91 -1.85
CA SER A 160 -20.57 14.97 -1.02
C SER A 160 -20.18 13.61 -0.42
N VAL A 161 -21.05 12.59 -0.52
CA VAL A 161 -20.79 11.25 0.01
C VAL A 161 -19.99 10.42 -0.99
N LEU A 162 -18.78 10.04 -0.59
CA LEU A 162 -17.89 9.16 -1.35
C LEU A 162 -17.93 7.73 -0.81
N PRO A 163 -17.62 6.72 -1.66
CA PRO A 163 -17.45 5.35 -1.19
C PRO A 163 -16.29 5.24 -0.20
N ILE A 164 -16.29 4.17 0.59
CA ILE A 164 -15.24 3.91 1.58
C ILE A 164 -13.91 3.71 0.83
N PRO A 165 -12.89 4.55 1.07
CA PRO A 165 -11.60 4.42 0.41
C PRO A 165 -10.82 3.22 0.96
N ASN A 166 -10.00 2.61 0.12
CA ASN A 166 -8.99 1.66 0.56
C ASN A 166 -7.96 2.40 1.45
N HIS A 167 -7.57 1.79 2.57
CA HIS A 167 -6.62 2.40 3.52
C HIS A 167 -5.27 2.74 2.90
N VAL A 168 -4.83 1.98 1.88
CA VAL A 168 -3.59 2.25 1.13
C VAL A 168 -3.68 3.56 0.34
N THR A 169 -4.87 3.99 -0.07
CA THR A 169 -5.05 5.24 -0.83
C THR A 169 -5.08 6.49 0.05
N LEU A 170 -5.10 6.32 1.38
CA LEU A 170 -5.15 7.44 2.31
C LEU A 170 -3.79 8.14 2.38
N ARG A 171 -3.82 9.46 2.60
CA ARG A 171 -2.63 10.34 2.70
C ARG A 171 -1.80 10.44 1.43
N HIS A 172 -2.20 9.81 0.33
CA HIS A 172 -1.64 10.07 -0.99
C HIS A 172 -2.20 11.38 -1.56
N LEU A 173 -1.34 12.12 -2.25
CA LEU A 173 -1.71 13.34 -2.96
C LEU A 173 -2.34 12.96 -4.30
N THR A 174 -3.47 13.59 -4.60
CA THR A 174 -4.14 13.50 -5.90
C THR A 174 -4.16 14.89 -6.51
N ALA A 175 -3.96 14.99 -7.83
CA ALA A 175 -3.96 16.27 -8.52
C ALA A 175 -4.74 16.15 -9.83
N SER A 176 -5.52 17.17 -10.16
CA SER A 176 -6.08 17.34 -11.49
C SER A 176 -5.05 18.01 -12.40
N ALA A 177 -5.14 17.74 -13.70
CA ALA A 177 -4.48 18.56 -14.69
C ALA A 177 -4.89 20.03 -14.53
N ILE A 178 -3.93 20.93 -14.70
CA ILE A 178 -4.14 22.38 -14.66
C ILE A 178 -5.07 22.76 -15.80
N ARG A 179 -6.15 23.48 -15.48
CA ARG A 179 -7.10 23.99 -16.46
C ARG A 179 -7.55 25.39 -16.05
N GLY A 180 -7.51 26.32 -17.01
CA GLY A 180 -7.95 27.70 -16.79
C GLY A 180 -7.17 28.44 -15.70
N GLY A 181 -5.84 28.23 -15.63
CA GLY A 181 -4.99 28.88 -14.62
C GLY A 181 -5.16 28.34 -13.20
N VAL A 182 -5.93 27.26 -13.00
CA VAL A 182 -6.17 26.68 -11.67
C VAL A 182 -5.62 25.26 -11.58
N LEU A 183 -4.88 25.01 -10.51
CA LEU A 183 -4.46 23.69 -10.05
C LEU A 183 -5.39 23.23 -8.93
N ALA A 184 -5.95 22.03 -9.07
CA ALA A 184 -6.71 21.37 -8.03
C ALA A 184 -5.91 20.19 -7.47
N VAL A 185 -5.72 20.19 -6.15
CA VAL A 185 -5.00 19.14 -5.43
C VAL A 185 -5.89 18.63 -4.31
N GLY A 186 -5.95 17.32 -4.10
CA GLY A 186 -6.74 16.71 -3.04
C GLY A 186 -6.00 15.62 -2.30
N THR A 187 -6.43 15.37 -1.07
CA THR A 187 -5.98 14.22 -0.28
C THR A 187 -7.14 13.65 0.52
N THR A 188 -7.10 12.34 0.77
CA THR A 188 -8.09 11.65 1.60
C THR A 188 -7.45 11.23 2.90
N THR A 189 -8.03 11.65 4.02
CA THR A 189 -7.51 11.37 5.36
C THR A 189 -8.56 10.67 6.21
N ARG A 190 -8.10 9.92 7.21
CA ARG A 190 -8.96 9.27 8.21
C ARG A 190 -8.99 10.09 9.49
N TYR A 191 -10.18 10.49 9.91
CA TYR A 191 -10.44 11.10 11.22
C TYR A 191 -11.26 10.13 12.08
N ARG A 192 -10.62 9.54 13.11
CA ARG A 192 -11.20 8.45 13.90
C ARG A 192 -11.73 7.34 13.00
N ARG A 193 -13.05 7.10 12.98
CA ARG A 193 -13.72 6.06 12.17
C ARG A 193 -14.35 6.62 10.89
N LYS A 194 -14.02 7.84 10.49
CA LYS A 194 -14.55 8.52 9.30
C LYS A 194 -13.42 8.88 8.34
N PHE A 195 -13.77 9.07 7.08
CA PHE A 195 -12.85 9.49 6.02
C PHE A 195 -13.29 10.83 5.45
N ILE A 196 -12.33 11.68 5.12
CA ILE A 196 -12.56 13.03 4.62
C ILE A 196 -11.63 13.25 3.43
N SER A 197 -12.19 13.55 2.26
CA SER A 197 -11.45 14.01 1.09
C SER A 197 -11.50 15.54 1.04
N THR A 198 -10.34 16.19 1.13
CA THR A 198 -10.22 17.65 1.03
C THR A 198 -9.61 18.00 -0.32
N VAL A 199 -10.22 18.95 -1.04
CA VAL A 199 -9.71 19.47 -2.31
C VAL A 199 -9.38 20.94 -2.16
N TYR A 200 -8.16 21.31 -2.51
CA TYR A 200 -7.64 22.67 -2.52
C TYR A 200 -7.50 23.14 -3.96
N TYR A 201 -7.98 24.35 -4.23
CA TYR A 201 -7.84 25.02 -5.52
C TYR A 201 -6.92 26.21 -5.36
N THR A 202 -5.90 26.30 -6.20
CA THR A 202 -4.98 27.45 -6.24
C THR A 202 -4.83 27.92 -7.67
N SER A 203 -4.79 29.25 -7.85
CA SER A 203 -4.31 29.81 -9.11
C SER A 203 -2.81 29.55 -9.25
N ILE A 204 -2.35 29.38 -10.49
CA ILE A 204 -0.95 29.22 -10.86
C ILE A 204 -0.39 30.43 -11.63
N ASP A 205 -1.15 31.53 -11.66
CA ASP A 205 -0.78 32.79 -12.34
C ASP A 205 0.22 33.63 -11.52
#